data_AF-A0A246G9I2-F1
#
_entry.id   AF-A0A246G9I2-F1
#
_cell.length_a   1.000
_cell.length_b   1.000
_cell.length_c   1.000
_cell.angle_alpha   90.00
_cell.angle_beta   90.00
_cell.angle_gamma   90.00
#
_symmetry.space_group_name_H-M   'P 1'
#
loop_
_entity.id
_entity.type
_entity.pdbx_description
1 polymer ?
#
loop_
_entity_poly.entity_id
_entity_poly.type
_entity_poly.pdbx_seq_one_letter_code
_entity_poly.pdbx_strand_id
1 'polypeptide(L)'
;MDSSKIHFILKLILAIILLQTLFFKFTANPESIYIFKKLNIEPFGRIFTGIIELISSVLLFFNRTRFYASLLILGTMTIALLSHLSILGLEIIDDGGTLYILACICFTISSYLSLLYKNDFIKNFNQFKNTFL
;
A
#
# COMPACT_ATOMS: atom_id res chain seq x y z
N MET A 1 6.30 -15.76 -20.06
CA MET A 1 5.06 -15.11 -19.55
C MET A 1 5.12 -13.64 -19.93
N ASP A 2 4.08 -13.09 -20.54
CA ASP A 2 4.10 -11.70 -21.02
C ASP A 2 4.28 -10.73 -19.85
N SER A 3 5.07 -9.66 -20.04
CA SER A 3 5.31 -8.63 -19.01
C SER A 3 4.00 -8.04 -18.46
N SER A 4 2.95 -7.96 -19.29
CA SER A 4 1.61 -7.54 -18.88
C SER A 4 0.96 -8.47 -17.84
N LYS A 5 1.12 -9.79 -17.99
CA LYS A 5 0.58 -10.79 -17.06
C LYS A 5 1.27 -10.71 -15.70
N ILE A 6 2.60 -10.53 -15.70
CA ILE A 6 3.38 -10.36 -14.47
C ILE A 6 2.91 -9.11 -13.70
N HIS A 7 2.76 -7.97 -14.38
CA HIS A 7 2.28 -6.74 -13.72
C HIS A 7 0.86 -6.91 -13.17
N PHE A 8 -0.01 -7.61 -13.89
CA PHE A 8 -1.37 -7.87 -13.40
C PHE A 8 -1.38 -8.72 -12.13
N ILE A 9 -0.58 -9.79 -12.10
CA ILE A 9 -0.43 -10.66 -10.91
C ILE A 9 0.10 -9.86 -9.72
N LEU A 10 1.14 -9.03 -9.91
CA LEU A 10 1.69 -8.19 -8.85
C LEU A 10 0.65 -7.22 -8.26
N LYS A 11 -0.18 -6.60 -9.11
CA LYS A 11 -1.28 -5.74 -8.66
C LYS A 11 -2.33 -6.52 -7.87
N LEU A 12 -2.64 -7.75 -8.31
CA LEU A 12 -3.59 -8.62 -7.62
C LEU A 12 -3.08 -9.01 -6.24
N ILE A 13 -1.79 -9.38 -6.12
CA ILE A 13 -1.15 -9.68 -4.83
C ILE A 13 -1.25 -8.49 -3.88
N LEU A 14 -0.89 -7.29 -4.33
CA LEU A 14 -1.02 -6.07 -3.52
C LEU A 14 -2.47 -5.84 -3.06
N ALA A 15 -3.43 -5.92 -3.98
CA ALA A 15 -4.83 -5.67 -3.67
C ALA A 15 -5.38 -6.68 -2.66
N ILE A 16 -5.05 -7.97 -2.79
CA ILE A 16 -5.49 -9.01 -1.86
C ILE A 16 -4.92 -8.76 -0.46
N ILE A 17 -3.61 -8.49 -0.35
CA ILE A 17 -2.98 -8.24 0.96
C ILE A 17 -3.58 -6.99 1.62
N LEU A 18 -3.76 -5.90 0.86
CA LEU A 18 -4.40 -4.69 1.39
C LEU A 18 -5.85 -4.93 1.81
N LEU A 19 -6.65 -5.63 1.01
CA LEU A 19 -8.05 -5.94 1.37
C LEU A 19 -8.14 -6.81 2.62
N GLN A 20 -7.21 -7.75 2.79
CA GLN A 20 -7.11 -8.54 4.01
C GLN A 20 -6.79 -7.66 5.22
N THR A 21 -5.80 -6.76 5.14
CA THR A 21 -5.46 -5.87 6.27
C THR A 21 -6.59 -4.86 6.57
N LEU A 22 -7.29 -4.41 5.54
CA LEU A 22 -8.45 -3.51 5.65
C LEU A 22 -9.59 -4.15 6.43
N PHE A 23 -9.84 -5.45 6.26
CA PHE A 23 -10.84 -6.16 7.05
C PHE A 23 -10.56 -5.99 8.55
N PHE A 24 -9.33 -6.25 9.00
CA PHE A 24 -8.94 -6.08 10.41
C PHE A 24 -9.04 -4.63 10.88
N LYS A 25 -8.63 -3.68 10.03
CA LYS A 25 -8.72 -2.24 10.34
C LYS A 25 -10.16 -1.78 10.49
N PHE A 26 -11.05 -2.06 9.54
CA PHE A 26 -12.42 -1.53 9.58
C PHE A 26 -13.34 -2.28 10.54
N THR A 27 -13.10 -3.57 10.81
CA THR A 27 -13.83 -4.33 11.85
C THR A 27 -13.35 -4.03 13.27
N ALA A 28 -12.34 -3.17 13.43
CA ALA A 28 -11.73 -2.84 14.70
C ALA A 28 -11.30 -4.09 15.47
N ASN A 29 -10.61 -5.00 14.77
CA ASN A 29 -10.06 -6.21 15.38
C ASN A 29 -9.13 -5.83 16.56
N PRO A 30 -9.13 -6.59 17.68
CA PRO A 30 -8.30 -6.29 18.85
C PRO A 30 -6.81 -6.08 18.54
N GLU A 31 -6.24 -6.87 17.64
CA GLU A 31 -4.84 -6.73 17.20
C GLU A 31 -4.61 -5.40 16.47
N SER A 32 -5.54 -5.04 15.58
CA SER A 32 -5.49 -3.76 14.87
C SER A 32 -5.60 -2.56 15.84
N ILE A 33 -6.55 -2.60 16.78
CA ILE A 33 -6.68 -1.58 17.82
C ILE A 33 -5.39 -1.48 18.64
N TYR A 34 -4.81 -2.62 19.03
CA TYR A 34 -3.56 -2.65 19.81
C TYR A 34 -2.41 -1.94 19.08
N ILE A 35 -2.22 -2.23 17.79
CA ILE A 35 -1.17 -1.60 16.97
C ILE A 35 -1.34 -0.08 16.95
N PHE A 36 -2.53 0.42 16.62
CA PHE A 36 -2.76 1.86 16.49
C PHE A 36 -2.80 2.58 17.85
N LYS A 37 -3.18 1.91 18.93
CA LYS A 37 -3.03 2.42 20.31
C LYS A 37 -1.56 2.52 20.69
N LYS A 38 -0.74 1.51 20.39
CA LYS A 38 0.70 1.51 20.66
C LYS A 38 1.43 2.64 19.90
N LEU A 39 0.91 3.02 18.73
CA LEU A 39 1.36 4.17 17.95
C LEU A 39 0.76 5.52 18.40
N ASN A 40 -0.12 5.55 19.42
CA ASN A 40 -0.82 6.74 19.91
C ASN A 40 -1.65 7.49 18.86
N ILE A 41 -2.18 6.77 17.86
CA ILE A 41 -2.95 7.37 16.74
C ILE A 41 -4.32 6.69 16.54
N GLU A 42 -4.74 5.81 17.44
CA GLU A 42 -6.10 5.24 17.43
C GLU A 42 -7.16 6.29 17.80
N PRO A 43 -8.35 6.33 17.15
CA PRO A 43 -8.80 5.54 16.00
C PRO A 43 -8.46 6.15 14.64
N PHE A 44 -8.05 7.42 14.63
CA PHE A 44 -7.90 8.20 13.41
C PHE A 44 -6.87 7.60 12.44
N GLY A 45 -5.70 7.20 12.93
CA GLY A 45 -4.66 6.55 12.14
C GLY A 45 -5.12 5.24 11.51
N ARG A 46 -5.89 4.42 12.25
CA ARG A 46 -6.43 3.15 11.75
C ARG A 46 -7.40 3.38 10.59
N ILE A 47 -8.37 4.26 10.79
CA ILE A 47 -9.41 4.55 9.79
C ILE A 47 -8.81 5.28 8.59
N PHE A 48 -7.97 6.29 8.83
CA PHE A 48 -7.35 7.10 7.78
C PHE A 48 -6.45 6.25 6.87
N THR A 49 -5.55 5.45 7.45
CA THR A 49 -4.70 4.56 6.65
C THR A 49 -5.53 3.51 5.92
N GLY A 50 -6.60 2.99 6.55
CA GLY A 50 -7.53 2.09 5.87
C GLY A 50 -8.21 2.72 4.65
N ILE A 51 -8.66 3.97 4.73
CA ILE A 51 -9.27 4.65 3.58
C ILE A 51 -8.25 4.82 2.44
N ILE A 52 -7.02 5.22 2.77
CA ILE A 52 -5.93 5.37 1.77
C ILE A 52 -5.63 4.04 1.09
N GLU A 53 -5.50 2.96 1.86
CA GLU A 53 -5.20 1.63 1.35
C GLU A 53 -6.34 1.09 0.48
N LEU A 54 -7.61 1.32 0.86
CA LEU A 54 -8.77 0.93 0.06
C LEU A 54 -8.77 1.65 -1.29
N ILE A 55 -8.63 2.98 -1.29
CA ILE A 55 -8.56 3.77 -2.52
C ILE A 55 -7.39 3.30 -3.38
N SER A 56 -6.22 3.07 -2.78
CA SER A 56 -5.02 2.66 -3.50
C SER A 56 -5.19 1.27 -4.13
N SER A 57 -5.81 0.32 -3.44
CA SER A 57 -6.07 -1.03 -3.95
C SER A 57 -6.94 -1.03 -5.22
N VAL A 58 -7.90 -0.10 -5.31
CA VAL A 58 -8.78 0.07 -6.47
C VAL A 58 -8.07 0.85 -7.59
N LEU A 59 -7.47 1.99 -7.26
CA LEU A 59 -6.82 2.88 -8.23
C LEU A 59 -5.62 2.23 -8.93
N LEU A 60 -5.02 1.20 -8.33
CA LEU A 60 -3.89 0.46 -8.92
C LEU A 60 -4.25 -0.22 -10.26
N PHE A 61 -5.53 -0.51 -10.51
CA PHE A 61 -5.97 -1.20 -11.72
C PHE A 61 -6.22 -0.29 -12.92
N PHE A 62 -6.34 1.03 -12.73
CA PHE A 62 -6.58 1.97 -13.82
C PHE A 62 -5.27 2.57 -14.35
N ASN A 63 -5.06 2.52 -15.66
CA ASN A 63 -3.80 2.96 -16.30
C ASN A 63 -3.43 4.42 -16.00
N ARG A 64 -4.42 5.30 -15.77
CA ARG A 64 -4.19 6.72 -15.48
C ARG A 64 -3.76 6.97 -14.03
N THR A 65 -4.19 6.13 -13.09
CA THR A 65 -3.97 6.33 -11.64
C THR A 65 -2.98 5.35 -11.04
N ARG A 66 -2.58 4.30 -11.77
CA ARG A 66 -1.72 3.22 -11.26
C ARG A 66 -0.39 3.69 -10.67
N PHE A 67 0.18 4.78 -11.20
CA PHE A 67 1.41 5.38 -10.67
C PHE A 67 1.18 6.03 -9.29
N TYR A 68 0.09 6.80 -9.14
CA TYR A 68 -0.26 7.40 -7.86
C TYR A 68 -0.66 6.35 -6.82
N ALA A 69 -1.42 5.34 -7.25
CA ALA A 69 -1.81 4.24 -6.39
C ALA A 69 -0.58 3.48 -5.86
N SER A 70 0.39 3.15 -6.73
CA SER A 70 1.61 2.46 -6.30
C SER A 70 2.45 3.31 -5.34
N LEU A 71 2.49 4.64 -5.52
CA LEU A 71 3.15 5.56 -4.58
C LEU A 71 2.44 5.63 -3.22
N LEU A 72 1.11 5.66 -3.19
CA LEU A 72 0.35 5.65 -1.94
C LEU A 72 0.58 4.34 -1.15
N ILE A 73 0.61 3.20 -1.84
CA ILE A 73 0.95 1.91 -1.23
C ILE A 73 2.39 1.95 -0.71
N LEU A 74 3.33 2.45 -1.51
CA LEU A 74 4.73 2.56 -1.09
C LEU A 74 4.86 3.43 0.18
N GLY A 75 4.21 4.59 0.21
CA GLY A 75 4.24 5.49 1.35
C GLY A 75 3.63 4.87 2.62
N THR A 76 2.46 4.25 2.50
CA THR A 76 1.81 3.57 3.64
C THR A 76 2.64 2.40 4.16
N MET A 77 3.23 1.58 3.29
CA MET A 77 4.13 0.50 3.69
C MET A 77 5.42 1.03 4.31
N THR A 78 5.95 2.16 3.83
CA THR A 78 7.12 2.81 4.44
C THR A 78 6.82 3.20 5.88
N ILE A 79 5.68 3.84 6.14
CA ILE A 79 5.26 4.25 7.49
C ILE A 79 5.04 3.01 8.37
N ALA A 80 4.42 1.95 7.84
CA ALA A 80 4.22 0.70 8.55
C ALA A 80 5.56 0.05 8.95
N LEU A 81 6.51 -0.07 8.01
CA LEU A 81 7.83 -0.64 8.27
C LEU A 81 8.63 0.19 9.28
N LEU A 82 8.60 1.52 9.17
CA LEU A 82 9.24 2.40 10.16
C LEU A 82 8.62 2.24 11.54
N SER A 83 7.30 2.06 11.61
CA SER A 83 6.58 1.79 12.86
C SER A 83 7.00 0.46 13.49
N HIS A 84 7.19 -0.59 12.68
CA HIS A 84 7.75 -1.87 13.11
C HIS A 84 9.16 -1.73 13.67
N LEU A 85 10.05 -1.05 12.94
CA LEU A 85 11.45 -0.89 13.34
C LEU A 85 11.63 0.01 14.56
N SER A 86 10.71 0.95 14.80
CA SER A 86 10.86 1.95 15.87
C SER A 86 10.07 1.62 17.13
N ILE A 87 8.81 1.19 17.01
CA ILE A 87 7.86 1.14 18.13
C ILE A 87 7.25 -0.25 18.32
N LEU A 88 6.81 -0.91 17.25
CA LEU A 88 6.02 -2.13 17.36
C LEU A 88 6.89 -3.35 17.68
N GLY A 89 8.06 -3.46 17.04
CA GLY A 89 8.86 -4.68 16.95
C GLY A 89 8.61 -5.43 15.63
N LEU A 90 9.42 -6.45 15.37
CA LEU A 90 9.24 -7.32 14.19
C LEU A 90 8.03 -8.24 14.34
N GLU A 91 7.70 -8.64 15.56
CA GLU A 91 6.60 -9.52 15.93
C GLU A 91 5.60 -8.78 16.84
N ILE A 92 4.31 -9.03 16.63
CA ILE A 92 3.21 -8.38 17.33
C ILE A 92 2.24 -9.47 17.79
N ILE A 93 1.98 -9.57 19.11
CA ILE A 93 1.00 -10.52 19.68
C ILE A 93 1.19 -11.95 19.13
N ASP A 94 2.43 -12.45 19.19
CA ASP A 94 2.80 -13.79 18.74
C ASP A 94 2.39 -14.11 17.27
N ASP A 95 2.34 -13.10 16.39
CA ASP A 95 2.04 -13.25 14.96
C ASP A 95 3.18 -13.87 14.13
N GLY A 96 4.31 -14.20 14.76
CA GLY A 96 5.50 -14.73 14.08
C GLY A 96 6.12 -13.76 13.08
N GLY A 97 5.81 -12.46 13.16
CA GLY A 97 6.27 -11.42 12.24
C GLY A 97 5.51 -11.36 10.91
N THR A 98 4.31 -11.97 10.85
CA THR A 98 3.47 -12.01 9.66
C THR A 98 3.19 -10.61 9.10
N LEU A 99 2.80 -9.65 9.95
CA LEU A 99 2.49 -8.28 9.51
C LEU A 99 3.72 -7.56 8.95
N TYR A 100 4.88 -7.74 9.57
CA TYR A 100 6.14 -7.17 9.10
C TYR A 100 6.54 -7.73 7.73
N ILE A 101 6.42 -9.05 7.54
CA ILE A 101 6.74 -9.73 6.28
C ILE A 101 5.80 -9.26 5.16
N LEU A 102 4.49 -9.19 5.43
CA LEU A 102 3.50 -8.67 4.47
C LEU A 102 3.82 -7.22 4.07
N ALA A 103 4.18 -6.37 5.04
CA ALA A 103 4.60 -5.00 4.76
C ALA A 103 5.86 -4.95 3.87
N CYS A 104 6.83 -5.83 4.09
CA CYS A 104 8.03 -5.94 3.24
C CYS A 104 7.68 -6.36 1.81
N ILE A 105 6.82 -7.37 1.65
CA ILE A 105 6.35 -7.84 0.33
C ILE A 105 5.63 -6.71 -0.39
N CYS A 106 4.68 -6.04 0.26
CA CYS A 106 3.96 -4.93 -0.33
C CYS A 106 4.89 -3.74 -0.67
N PHE A 107 5.86 -3.43 0.18
CA PHE A 107 6.85 -2.38 -0.06
C PHE A 107 7.69 -2.68 -1.31
N THR A 108 8.22 -3.90 -1.44
CA THR A 108 9.05 -4.28 -2.60
C THR A 108 8.27 -4.25 -3.91
N ILE A 109 7.05 -4.82 -3.93
CA ILE A 109 6.19 -4.83 -5.12
C ILE A 109 5.78 -3.40 -5.49
N SER A 110 5.32 -2.60 -4.52
CA SER A 110 4.87 -1.22 -4.77
C SER A 110 6.01 -0.30 -5.22
N SER A 111 7.23 -0.51 -4.72
CA SER A 111 8.44 0.18 -5.18
C SER A 111 8.75 -0.14 -6.64
N TYR A 112 8.77 -1.43 -6.99
CA TYR A 112 8.97 -1.87 -8.38
C TYR A 112 7.92 -1.29 -9.34
N LEU A 113 6.62 -1.37 -8.98
CA LEU A 113 5.55 -0.83 -9.81
C LEU A 113 5.60 0.69 -9.94
N SER A 114 5.99 1.41 -8.88
CA SER A 114 6.14 2.87 -8.93
C SER A 114 7.25 3.30 -9.89
N LEU A 115 8.39 2.60 -9.87
CA LEU A 115 9.48 2.85 -10.82
C LEU A 115 9.06 2.54 -12.26
N LEU A 116 8.35 1.44 -12.47
CA LEU A 116 7.85 1.03 -13.77
C LEU A 116 6.85 2.05 -14.37
N TYR A 117 5.88 2.50 -13.59
CA TYR A 117 4.80 3.39 -14.08
C TYR A 117 5.21 4.87 -14.14
N LYS A 118 6.39 5.24 -13.64
CA LYS A 118 6.93 6.61 -13.69
C LYS A 118 6.96 7.17 -15.11
N ASN A 119 7.38 6.36 -16.09
CA ASN A 119 7.52 6.81 -17.47
C ASN A 119 6.17 7.02 -18.15
N ASP A 120 5.18 6.18 -17.84
CA ASP A 120 3.82 6.34 -18.35
C ASP A 120 3.18 7.62 -17.81
N PHE A 121 3.45 7.94 -16.54
CA PHE A 121 2.99 9.19 -15.94
C PHE A 121 3.60 10.41 -16.65
N ILE A 122 4.92 10.44 -16.85
CA ILE A 122 5.61 11.55 -17.53
C ILE A 122 5.05 11.74 -18.94
N LYS A 123 4.82 10.65 -19.67
CA LYS A 123 4.24 10.70 -21.02
C LYS A 123 2.82 11.29 -21.01
N ASN A 124 1.96 10.80 -20.11
CA ASN A 124 0.58 11.31 -19.98
C ASN A 124 0.55 12.79 -19.58
N PHE A 125 1.45 13.21 -18.68
CA PHE A 125 1.57 14.60 -18.24
C PHE A 125 2.01 15.53 -19.37
N ASN A 126 3.02 15.12 -20.16
CA ASN A 126 3.48 15.90 -21.30
C ASN A 126 2.42 16.01 -22.40
N GLN A 127 1.67 14.94 -22.66
CA GLN A 127 0.55 14.97 -23.61
C GLN A 127 -0.56 15.94 -23.15
N PHE A 128 -0.90 15.91 -21.86
CA PHE A 128 -1.84 16.87 -21.27
C PHE A 128 -1.35 18.29 -21.50
N LYS A 129 -0.09 18.61 -21.14
CA LYS A 129 0.49 19.94 -21.32
C LYS A 129 0.41 20.43 -22.78
N ASN A 130 0.73 19.59 -23.74
CA ASN A 130 0.70 19.92 -25.17
C ASN A 130 -0.72 20.05 -25.75
N THR A 131 -1.76 19.66 -25.01
CA THR A 131 -3.16 19.84 -25.43
C THR A 131 -3.68 21.23 -25.07
N PHE A 132 -3.03 21.92 -24.12
CA PHE A 132 -3.45 23.22 -23.60
C PHE A 132 -2.46 24.37 -23.90
N LEU A 133 -1.37 24.08 -24.62
CA LEU A 133 -0.42 25.05 -25.17
C LEU A 133 -0.43 24.95 -26.69
#